data_AF-A0A441YU77-F1
#
_entry.id   AF-A0A441YU77-F1
#
_cell.length_a   1.000
_cell.length_b   1.000
_cell.length_c   1.000
_cell.angle_alpha   90.00
_cell.angle_beta   90.00
_cell.angle_gamma   90.00
#
_symmetry.space_group_name_H-M   'P 1'
#
loop_
_entity.id
_entity.type
_entity.pdbx_description
1 polymer ?
#
loop_
_entity_poly.entity_id
_entity_poly.type
_entity_poly.pdbx_seq_one_letter_code
_entity_poly.pdbx_strand_id
1 'polypeptide(L)'
;MTNLLPCPFCGGKAETVHIEEGENAGGSCVCCEQCMASSNVEFEFKENFVSNWNRRAPQLSIEVERVDCVTWKNGFQEEAGDFWRIVLDGYCADFPTETAAKNFADAIKRCGAQGPTADTYAEAERLWNARADKRDGDDN
;
A
#
# COMPACT_ATOMS: atom_id res chain seq x y z
N MET A 1 -11.48 21.52 -19.13
CA MET A 1 -10.10 21.06 -18.88
C MET A 1 -10.19 19.92 -17.89
N THR A 2 -9.76 18.71 -18.26
CA THR A 2 -9.88 17.51 -17.44
C THR A 2 -8.82 17.53 -16.33
N ASN A 3 -9.26 17.69 -15.08
CA ASN A 3 -8.40 17.66 -13.89
C ASN A 3 -7.98 16.22 -13.53
N LEU A 4 -7.60 15.39 -14.50
CA LEU A 4 -7.18 14.01 -14.24
C LEU A 4 -5.70 13.96 -13.84
N LEU A 5 -5.40 13.30 -12.73
CA LEU A 5 -4.04 12.96 -12.33
C LEU A 5 -3.46 11.88 -13.27
N PRO A 6 -2.12 11.78 -13.37
CA PRO A 6 -1.47 10.69 -14.06
C PRO A 6 -1.90 9.32 -13.51
N CYS A 7 -1.81 8.31 -14.37
CA CYS A 7 -2.10 6.93 -14.05
C CYS A 7 -1.37 6.51 -12.76
N PRO A 8 -2.08 5.99 -11.75
CA PRO A 8 -1.47 5.60 -10.48
C PRO A 8 -0.51 4.40 -10.60
N PHE A 9 -0.55 3.68 -11.72
CA PHE A 9 0.25 2.47 -11.94
C PHE A 9 1.53 2.74 -12.72
N CYS A 10 1.48 3.55 -13.78
CA CYS A 10 2.63 3.79 -14.66
C CYS A 10 3.03 5.27 -14.78
N GLY A 11 2.28 6.20 -14.18
CA GLY A 11 2.51 7.65 -14.34
C GLY A 11 2.14 8.20 -15.72
N GLY A 12 1.55 7.39 -16.60
CA GLY A 12 1.11 7.79 -17.94
C GLY A 12 -0.09 8.71 -17.94
N LYS A 13 -0.35 9.35 -19.09
CA LYS A 13 -1.52 10.22 -19.30
C LYS A 13 -2.82 9.40 -19.19
N ALA A 14 -3.83 10.02 -18.60
CA ALA A 14 -5.18 9.47 -18.46
C ALA A 14 -6.19 10.33 -19.21
N GLU A 15 -7.20 9.70 -19.81
CA GLU A 15 -8.28 10.37 -20.52
C GLU A 15 -9.64 9.74 -20.18
N THR A 16 -10.71 10.53 -20.30
CA THR A 16 -12.07 10.01 -20.20
C THR A 16 -12.50 9.47 -21.55
N VAL A 17 -12.96 8.21 -21.57
CA VAL A 17 -13.48 7.51 -22.73
C VAL A 17 -14.99 7.35 -22.57
N HIS A 18 -15.74 7.75 -23.60
CA HIS A 18 -17.19 7.54 -23.69
C HIS A 18 -17.46 6.32 -24.57
N ILE A 19 -18.26 5.38 -24.06
CA ILE A 19 -18.55 4.11 -24.73
C ILE A 19 -19.90 4.25 -25.41
N GLU A 20 -19.91 4.31 -26.74
CA GLU A 20 -21.13 4.54 -27.53
C GLU A 20 -21.76 3.23 -28.03
N GLU A 21 -21.00 2.13 -28.07
CA GLU A 21 -21.43 0.87 -28.68
C GLU A 21 -21.11 -0.35 -27.80
N GLY A 22 -21.88 -1.43 -27.98
CA GLY A 22 -21.72 -2.69 -27.26
C GLY A 22 -22.49 -2.76 -25.93
N GLU A 23 -22.15 -3.77 -25.11
CA GLU A 23 -22.84 -4.05 -23.83
C GLU A 23 -22.73 -2.90 -22.81
N ASN A 24 -21.67 -2.08 -22.92
CA ASN A 24 -21.43 -0.92 -22.05
C ASN A 24 -21.80 0.42 -22.73
N ALA A 25 -22.59 0.40 -23.81
CA ALA A 25 -23.04 1.61 -24.51
C ALA A 25 -23.76 2.58 -23.56
N GLY A 26 -23.47 3.87 -23.69
CA GLY A 26 -23.91 4.94 -22.80
C GLY A 26 -23.02 5.13 -21.56
N GLY A 27 -22.14 4.16 -21.28
CA GLY A 27 -21.17 4.20 -20.19
C GLY A 27 -19.99 5.12 -20.47
N SER A 28 -19.21 5.41 -19.45
CA SER A 28 -17.93 6.11 -19.58
C SER A 28 -16.93 5.61 -18.54
N CYS A 29 -15.64 5.71 -18.82
CA CYS A 29 -14.56 5.37 -17.88
C CYS A 29 -13.36 6.29 -18.08
N VAL A 30 -12.44 6.31 -17.13
CA VAL A 30 -11.12 6.90 -17.31
C VAL A 30 -10.14 5.80 -17.67
N CYS A 31 -9.35 6.00 -18.72
CA CYS A 31 -8.37 5.04 -19.22
C CYS A 31 -6.98 5.66 -19.31
N CYS A 32 -5.96 4.88 -18.96
CA CYS A 32 -4.57 5.24 -19.22
C CYS A 32 -4.20 4.87 -20.67
N GLU A 33 -3.64 5.83 -21.40
CA GLU A 33 -3.21 5.65 -22.79
C GLU A 33 -1.96 4.75 -22.94
N GLN A 34 -1.23 4.50 -21.84
CA GLN A 34 0.02 3.73 -21.86
C GLN A 34 -0.15 2.28 -21.43
N CYS A 35 -0.73 2.05 -20.25
CA CYS A 35 -0.86 0.71 -19.68
C CYS A 35 -2.26 0.11 -19.80
N MET A 36 -3.21 0.85 -20.38
CA MET A 36 -4.61 0.45 -20.55
C MET A 36 -5.37 0.17 -19.24
N ALA A 37 -4.82 0.54 -18.09
CA ALA A 37 -5.56 0.52 -16.83
C ALA A 37 -6.76 1.47 -16.92
N SER A 38 -7.91 1.02 -16.44
CA SER A 38 -9.17 1.77 -16.51
C SER A 38 -9.89 1.81 -15.16
N SER A 39 -10.72 2.84 -14.97
CA SER A 39 -11.70 2.88 -13.88
C SER A 39 -12.87 1.93 -14.15
N ASN A 40 -13.75 1.78 -13.17
CA ASN A 40 -15.10 1.28 -13.40
C ASN A 40 -15.81 2.10 -14.49
N VAL A 41 -16.70 1.44 -15.24
CA VAL A 41 -17.63 2.10 -16.15
C VAL A 41 -18.77 2.68 -15.34
N GLU A 42 -19.05 3.97 -15.47
CA GLU A 42 -20.20 4.62 -14.83
C GLU A 42 -21.24 5.05 -15.88
N PHE A 43 -22.51 4.93 -15.49
CA PHE A 43 -23.68 5.29 -16.29
C PHE A 43 -24.42 6.45 -15.63
N GLU A 44 -25.15 7.24 -16.42
CA GLU A 44 -26.00 8.37 -16.01
C GLU A 44 -25.28 9.50 -15.26
N PHE A 45 -24.89 9.31 -13.99
CA PHE A 45 -24.31 10.35 -13.13
C PHE A 45 -22.78 10.35 -13.22
N LYS A 46 -22.26 11.09 -14.21
CA LYS A 46 -20.84 11.14 -14.62
C LYS A 46 -19.96 12.09 -13.79
N GLU A 47 -20.38 12.45 -12.58
CA GLU A 47 -19.75 13.52 -11.79
C GLU A 47 -18.52 13.04 -11.01
N ASN A 48 -18.41 11.73 -10.77
CA ASN A 48 -17.39 11.14 -9.89
C ASN A 48 -16.15 10.57 -10.62
N PHE A 49 -16.07 10.65 -11.96
CA PHE A 49 -14.95 10.09 -12.74
C PHE A 49 -13.60 10.61 -12.28
N VAL A 50 -13.51 11.93 -12.14
CA VAL A 50 -12.27 12.60 -11.82
C VAL A 50 -11.89 12.33 -10.37
N SER A 51 -12.84 12.40 -9.44
CA SER A 51 -12.56 12.12 -8.02
C SER A 51 -12.19 10.66 -7.78
N ASN A 52 -12.86 9.71 -8.43
CA ASN A 52 -12.56 8.28 -8.31
C ASN A 52 -11.19 7.96 -8.90
N TRP A 53 -10.91 8.43 -10.12
CA TRP A 53 -9.60 8.25 -10.75
C TRP A 53 -8.47 8.94 -9.98
N ASN A 54 -8.73 10.10 -9.37
CA ASN A 54 -7.71 10.87 -8.65
C ASN A 54 -7.55 10.45 -7.19
N ARG A 55 -8.44 9.62 -6.64
CA ARG A 55 -8.30 9.11 -5.29
C ARG A 55 -6.98 8.34 -5.20
N ARG A 56 -6.15 8.68 -4.21
CA ARG A 56 -4.88 8.00 -3.91
C ARG A 56 -4.94 7.46 -2.49
N ALA A 57 -4.20 6.38 -2.25
CA ALA A 57 -3.96 5.94 -0.89
C ALA A 57 -3.27 7.06 -0.10
N PRO A 58 -3.59 7.24 1.19
CA PRO A 58 -2.88 8.19 2.03
C PRO A 58 -1.39 7.84 2.04
N GLN A 59 -0.54 8.87 1.94
CA GLN A 59 0.90 8.68 1.96
C GLN A 59 1.34 8.30 3.38
N LEU A 60 1.95 7.12 3.52
CA LEU A 60 2.56 6.71 4.79
C LEU A 60 3.77 7.61 5.11
N SER A 61 3.76 8.24 6.29
CA SER A 61 4.92 8.94 6.84
C SER A 61 5.77 7.94 7.61
N ILE A 62 6.90 7.55 7.02
CA ILE A 62 7.89 6.69 7.67
C ILE A 62 9.10 7.54 8.00
N GLU A 63 9.41 7.64 9.29
CA GLU A 63 10.60 8.32 9.79
C GLU A 63 11.77 7.33 9.85
N VAL A 64 12.94 7.79 9.42
CA VAL A 64 14.21 7.04 9.51
C VAL A 64 15.10 7.80 10.48
N GLU A 65 15.43 7.19 11.61
CA GLU A 65 16.22 7.80 12.67
C GLU A 65 17.52 7.01 12.92
N ARG A 66 18.59 7.72 13.28
CA ARG A 66 19.80 7.09 13.81
C ARG A 66 19.63 6.89 15.31
N VAL A 67 19.90 5.68 15.79
CA VAL A 67 19.83 5.33 17.20
C VAL A 67 21.22 4.98 17.69
N ASP A 68 21.76 5.86 18.53
CA ASP A 68 23.05 5.66 19.19
C ASP A 68 22.88 4.61 20.30
N CYS A 69 23.78 3.62 20.34
CA CYS A 69 23.60 2.44 21.17
C CYS A 69 24.67 2.26 22.23
N VAL A 70 24.26 1.74 23.37
CA VAL A 70 25.17 1.28 24.42
C VAL A 70 24.96 -0.20 24.67
N THR A 71 26.05 -0.94 24.80
CA THR A 71 26.02 -2.32 25.30
C THR A 71 26.52 -2.34 26.74
N TRP A 72 25.99 -3.27 27.54
CA TRP A 72 26.42 -3.43 28.93
C TRP A 72 27.30 -4.68 29.04
N LYS A 73 28.58 -4.50 29.39
CA LYS A 73 29.49 -5.61 29.68
C LYS A 73 30.11 -5.44 31.05
N ASN A 74 30.03 -6.49 31.86
CA ASN A 74 30.58 -6.53 33.22
C ASN A 74 30.13 -5.35 34.12
N GLY A 75 28.91 -4.84 33.91
CA GLY A 75 28.37 -3.72 34.68
C GLY A 75 28.76 -2.32 34.18
N PHE A 76 29.51 -2.21 33.07
CA PHE A 76 29.88 -0.93 32.45
C PHE A 76 29.18 -0.76 31.10
N GLN A 77 28.85 0.48 30.75
CA GLN A 77 28.42 0.85 29.41
C GLN A 77 29.63 0.90 28.49
N GLU A 78 29.55 0.16 27.39
CA GLU A 78 30.47 0.25 26.26
C GLU A 78 29.70 0.80 25.06
N GLU A 79 30.35 1.63 24.24
CA GLU A 79 29.78 2.07 22.97
C GLU A 79 29.46 0.84 22.10
N ALA A 80 28.24 0.78 21.60
CA ALA A 80 27.84 -0.16 20.57
C ALA A 80 27.69 0.59 19.24
N GLY A 81 27.91 -0.11 18.13
CA GLY A 81 27.72 0.50 16.81
C GLY A 81 26.29 0.99 16.64
N ASP A 82 26.14 2.17 16.04
CA ASP A 82 24.84 2.75 15.72
C ASP A 82 24.00 1.80 14.86
N PHE A 83 22.69 1.87 15.04
CA PHE A 83 21.76 1.31 14.07
C PHE A 83 20.76 2.37 13.61
N TRP A 84 20.09 2.06 12.52
CA TRP A 84 19.09 2.91 11.90
C TRP A 84 17.72 2.28 12.12
N ARG A 85 16.80 3.05 12.68
CA ARG A 85 15.45 2.60 12.97
C ARG A 85 14.47 3.27 12.04
N ILE A 86 13.47 2.51 11.62
CA ILE A 86 12.25 3.07 11.05
C ILE A 86 11.11 2.95 12.06
N VAL A 87 10.23 3.94 12.09
CA VAL A 87 8.99 3.90 12.88
C VAL A 87 7.80 4.11 11.96
N LEU A 88 6.81 3.23 12.06
CA LEU A 88 5.54 3.29 11.33
C LEU A 88 4.41 2.79 12.22
N ASP A 89 3.43 3.65 12.49
CA ASP A 89 2.21 3.32 13.26
C ASP A 89 2.48 2.59 14.60
N GLY A 90 3.53 2.99 15.31
CA GLY A 90 3.93 2.40 16.59
C GLY A 90 4.76 1.12 16.49
N TYR A 91 5.05 0.63 15.28
CA TYR A 91 5.99 -0.46 15.03
C TYR A 91 7.36 0.08 14.65
N CYS A 92 8.41 -0.63 15.06
CA CYS A 92 9.79 -0.30 14.71
C CYS A 92 10.55 -1.48 14.11
N ALA A 93 11.47 -1.17 13.19
CA ALA A 93 12.43 -2.13 12.65
C ALA A 93 13.83 -1.50 12.60
N ASP A 94 14.83 -2.28 12.98
CA ASP A 94 16.22 -1.85 13.11
C ASP A 94 17.09 -2.39 11.97
N PHE A 95 18.01 -1.56 11.50
CA PHE A 95 18.87 -1.83 10.35
C PHE A 95 20.32 -1.45 10.66
N PRO A 96 21.29 -2.21 10.14
CA PRO A 96 22.71 -1.91 10.39
C PRO A 96 23.21 -0.66 9.66
N THR A 97 22.48 -0.17 8.64
CA THR A 97 22.90 0.99 7.83
C THR A 97 21.72 1.88 7.44
N GLU A 98 22.00 3.18 7.25
CA GLU A 98 21.02 4.17 6.80
C GLU A 98 20.39 3.78 5.46
N THR A 99 21.23 3.32 4.53
CA THR A 99 20.80 2.91 3.20
C THR A 99 19.81 1.75 3.27
N ALA A 100 20.03 0.77 4.15
CA ALA A 100 19.09 -0.34 4.32
C ALA A 100 17.75 0.15 4.88
N ALA A 101 17.76 1.01 5.90
CA ALA A 101 16.55 1.61 6.46
C ALA A 101 15.77 2.42 5.41
N LYS A 102 16.45 3.27 4.63
CA LYS A 102 15.84 4.06 3.54
C LYS A 102 15.25 3.17 2.45
N ASN A 103 16.00 2.19 1.98
CA ASN A 103 15.52 1.26 0.94
C ASN A 103 14.26 0.51 1.40
N PHE A 104 14.22 0.09 2.67
CA PHE A 104 13.06 -0.58 3.23
C PHE A 104 11.87 0.35 3.41
N ALA A 105 12.08 1.58 3.92
CA ALA A 105 11.03 2.59 4.02
C ALA A 105 10.43 2.93 2.64
N ASP A 106 11.28 3.06 1.62
CA ASP A 106 10.83 3.32 0.25
C ASP A 106 10.06 2.12 -0.34
N ALA A 107 10.48 0.89 -0.03
CA ALA A 107 9.74 -0.30 -0.42
C ALA A 107 8.34 -0.32 0.21
N ILE A 108 8.22 -0.02 1.52
CA ILE A 108 6.92 0.09 2.18
C ILE A 108 6.08 1.19 1.54
N LYS A 109 6.63 2.37 1.25
CA LYS A 109 5.88 3.46 0.58
C LYS A 109 5.36 3.04 -0.80
N ARG A 110 6.12 2.24 -1.55
CA ARG A 110 5.70 1.67 -2.85
C ARG A 110 4.62 0.60 -2.67
N CYS A 111 4.77 -0.30 -1.70
CA CYS A 111 3.80 -1.37 -1.43
C CYS A 111 2.52 -0.86 -0.76
N GLY A 112 2.57 0.15 0.11
CA GLY A 112 1.38 0.75 0.74
C GLY A 112 0.45 1.44 -0.26
N ALA A 113 0.94 1.79 -1.46
CA ALA A 113 0.09 2.19 -2.59
C ALA A 113 -0.74 1.01 -3.16
N GLN A 114 -0.35 -0.22 -2.84
CA GLN A 114 -0.98 -1.49 -3.19
C GLN A 114 -1.41 -2.16 -1.87
N GLY A 115 -2.40 -1.59 -1.17
CA GLY A 115 -2.97 -2.25 0.00
C GLY A 115 -3.38 -3.70 -0.32
N PRO A 116 -3.48 -4.58 0.69
CA PRO A 116 -3.96 -5.95 0.46
C PRO A 116 -5.31 -5.88 -0.26
N THR A 117 -5.51 -6.68 -1.31
CA THR A 117 -6.82 -6.77 -1.95
C THR A 117 -7.82 -7.25 -0.91
N ALA A 118 -9.08 -6.80 -0.99
CA ALA A 118 -10.13 -7.18 -0.01
C ALA A 118 -10.20 -8.71 0.22
N ASP A 119 -9.86 -9.49 -0.80
CA ASP A 119 -9.81 -10.95 -0.80
C ASP A 119 -8.79 -11.53 0.20
N THR A 120 -7.67 -10.84 0.45
CA THR A 120 -6.62 -11.31 1.36
C THR A 120 -7.04 -11.29 2.84
N TYR A 121 -7.86 -10.33 3.25
CA TYR A 121 -8.37 -10.26 4.62
C TYR A 121 -9.41 -11.34 4.88
N ALA A 122 -10.31 -11.57 3.93
CA ALA A 122 -11.31 -12.64 4.02
C ALA A 122 -10.66 -14.03 4.07
N GLU A 123 -9.59 -14.25 3.30
CA GLU A 123 -8.85 -15.51 3.32
C GLU A 123 -8.04 -15.69 4.62
N ALA A 124 -7.39 -14.63 5.11
CA ALA A 124 -6.68 -14.65 6.39
C ALA A 124 -7.62 -14.94 7.57
N GLU A 125 -8.80 -14.32 7.60
CA GLU A 125 -9.83 -14.58 8.62
C GLU A 125 -10.35 -16.02 8.54
N ARG A 126 -10.58 -16.54 7.34
CA ARG A 126 -10.97 -17.94 7.13
C ARG A 126 -9.91 -18.91 7.67
N LEU A 127 -8.63 -18.65 7.38
CA LEU A 127 -7.52 -19.49 7.85
C LEU A 127 -7.34 -19.41 9.37
N TRP A 128 -7.54 -18.23 9.97
CA TRP A 128 -7.51 -18.04 11.41
C TRP A 128 -8.61 -18.85 12.11
N ASN A 129 -9.85 -18.74 11.63
CA ASN A 129 -11.00 -19.46 12.20
C ASN A 129 -10.88 -20.98 12.01
N ALA A 130 -10.42 -21.44 10.84
CA ALA A 130 -10.17 -22.87 10.60
C ALA A 130 -9.07 -23.47 11.48
N ARG A 131 -8.16 -22.65 12.00
CA ARG A 131 -7.11 -23.07 12.94
C ARG A 131 -7.62 -23.15 14.38
N ALA A 132 -8.60 -22.32 14.75
CA ALA A 132 -9.28 -22.39 16.05
C ALA A 132 -10.09 -23.69 16.18
N ASP A 133 -10.83 -24.08 15.13
CA ASP A 133 -11.65 -25.30 15.12
C ASP A 133 -10.84 -26.59 15.29
N LYS A 134 -9.55 -26.59 14.94
CA LYS A 134 -8.66 -27.76 15.10
C LYS A 134 -8.07 -27.89 16.50
N ARG A 135 -8.23 -26.88 17.36
CA ARG A 135 -7.61 -26.87 18.70
C ARG A 135 -8.51 -27.49 19.77
N ASP A 136 -9.81 -27.60 19.49
CA ASP A 136 -10.83 -28.12 20.42
C ASP A 136 -11.17 -29.60 20.18
N GLY A 137 -10.38 -30.31 19.37
CA GLY A 137 -10.67 -31.69 18.93
C GLY A 137 -9.80 -32.81 19.52
N ASP A 138 -8.75 -32.48 20.28
CA ASP A 138 -7.76 -33.46 20.78
C ASP A 138 -7.83 -33.69 22.31
N ASP A 139 -9.03 -33.62 22.89
CA ASP A 139 -9.31 -34.13 24.24
C ASP A 139 -10.25 -35.36 24.14
N ASN A 140 -9.70 -36.51 23.72
CA ASN A 140 -10.27 -37.83 24.05
C ASN A 140 -9.22 -38.95 24.01
#